data_AF-A0A2G2WTL1-F1
#
_entry.id   AF-A0A2G2WTL1-F1
#
_cell.length_a   1.000
_cell.length_b   1.000
_cell.length_c   1.000
_cell.angle_alpha   90.00
_cell.angle_beta   90.00
_cell.angle_gamma   90.00
#
_symmetry.space_group_name_H-M   'P 1'
#
loop_
_entity.id
_entity.type
_entity.pdbx_description
1 polymer ?
#
loop_
_entity_poly.entity_id
_entity_poly.type
_entity_poly.pdbx_seq_one_letter_code
_entity_poly.pdbx_strand_id
1 'polypeptide(L)'
;MKQNIPLTQLIFLLPDTVEKIKPVKKEVQEKITKKTSITFPNSPNKLVESYSSTTGKIFVGFEEETEWIIRKLTSGPTEINVIFIVGMIGIGKTTLAYKVYNDMSVVGHFDIRAWCTVNQDHNEKK
;
A
#
# COMPACT_ATOMS: atom_id res chain seq x y z
N MET A 1 1.87 -28.15 10.72
CA MET A 1 0.97 -28.47 9.61
C MET A 1 0.86 -27.24 8.71
N LYS A 2 1.20 -27.33 7.42
CA LYS A 2 1.10 -26.21 6.47
C LYS A 2 -0.34 -26.12 5.97
N GLN A 3 -1.05 -25.03 6.25
CA GLN A 3 -2.29 -24.71 5.52
C GLN A 3 -1.89 -24.10 4.18
N ASN A 4 -1.84 -24.92 3.13
CA ASN A 4 -1.81 -24.45 1.76
C ASN A 4 -3.25 -24.02 1.42
N ILE A 5 -3.48 -22.72 1.26
CA ILE A 5 -4.75 -22.20 0.77
C ILE A 5 -4.75 -22.47 -0.75
N PRO A 6 -5.61 -23.36 -1.27
CA PRO A 6 -5.62 -23.70 -2.70
C PRO A 6 -5.96 -22.47 -3.54
N LEU A 7 -5.41 -22.36 -4.76
CA LEU A 7 -5.64 -21.24 -5.68
C LEU A 7 -7.13 -20.92 -5.91
N THR A 8 -8.00 -21.91 -5.75
CA THR A 8 -9.46 -21.75 -5.79
C THR A 8 -9.98 -20.84 -4.68
N GLN A 9 -9.45 -20.95 -3.46
CA GLN A 9 -9.82 -20.09 -2.33
C GLN A 9 -9.41 -18.62 -2.58
N LEU A 10 -8.27 -18.39 -3.25
CA LEU A 10 -7.84 -17.04 -3.60
C LEU A 10 -8.86 -16.38 -4.55
N ILE A 11 -9.34 -17.12 -5.56
CA ILE A 11 -10.35 -16.63 -6.52
C ILE A 11 -11.66 -16.23 -5.82
N PHE A 12 -12.10 -17.01 -4.83
CA PHE A 12 -13.32 -16.72 -4.07
C PHE A 12 -13.18 -15.55 -3.08
N LEU A 13 -11.97 -15.26 -2.59
CA LEU A 13 -11.71 -14.17 -1.63
C LEU A 13 -11.51 -12.80 -2.28
N LEU A 14 -11.22 -12.76 -3.58
CA LEU A 14 -10.99 -11.52 -4.34
C LEU A 14 -12.20 -10.57 -4.36
N PRO A 15 -13.44 -11.02 -4.62
CA PRO A 15 -14.61 -10.12 -4.62
C PRO A 15 -14.86 -9.51 -3.24
N ASP A 16 -14.80 -10.32 -2.19
CA ASP A 16 -15.06 -9.89 -0.81
C ASP A 16 -14.00 -8.91 -0.30
N THR A 17 -12.74 -9.13 -0.67
CA THR A 17 -11.66 -8.19 -0.35
C THR A 17 -11.81 -6.88 -1.11
N VAL A 18 -12.17 -6.91 -2.40
CA VAL A 18 -12.47 -5.70 -3.18
C VAL A 18 -13.63 -4.92 -2.57
N GLU A 19 -14.71 -5.60 -2.14
CA GLU A 19 -15.84 -4.95 -1.47
C GLU A 19 -15.46 -4.29 -0.15
N LYS A 20 -14.61 -4.93 0.66
CA LYS A 20 -14.11 -4.36 1.92
C LYS A 20 -13.19 -3.15 1.72
N ILE A 21 -12.54 -3.03 0.55
CA ILE A 21 -11.66 -1.89 0.22
C ILE A 21 -12.45 -0.71 -0.39
N LYS A 22 -13.64 -0.93 -0.96
CA LYS A 22 -14.55 0.14 -1.46
C LYS A 22 -14.84 1.26 -0.44
N PRO A 23 -15.20 0.99 0.83
CA PRO A 23 -15.48 2.06 1.80
C PRO A 23 -14.23 2.87 2.17
N VAL A 24 -13.05 2.24 2.19
CA VAL A 24 -11.77 2.94 2.44
C VAL A 24 -11.51 3.99 1.36
N LYS A 25 -11.79 3.67 0.09
CA LYS A 25 -11.72 4.64 -1.01
C LYS A 25 -12.64 5.84 -0.76
N LYS A 26 -13.87 5.61 -0.29
CA LYS A 26 -14.87 6.67 -0.04
C LYS A 26 -14.45 7.59 1.11
N GLU A 27 -13.94 7.02 2.20
CA GLU A 27 -13.47 7.79 3.36
C GLU A 27 -12.22 8.62 3.05
N VAL A 28 -11.28 8.07 2.26
CA VAL A 28 -10.08 8.79 1.81
C VAL A 28 -10.47 9.98 0.92
N GLN A 29 -11.40 9.78 -0.02
CA GLN A 29 -11.89 10.85 -0.91
C GLN A 29 -12.57 11.99 -0.13
N GLU A 30 -13.39 11.66 0.87
CA GLU A 30 -14.08 12.67 1.69
C GLU A 30 -13.11 13.50 2.55
N LYS A 31 -12.04 12.89 3.06
CA LYS A 31 -10.96 13.61 3.78
C LYS A 31 -10.16 14.52 2.87
N ILE A 32 -9.97 14.16 1.59
CA ILE A 32 -9.29 15.00 0.60
C ILE A 32 -10.17 16.21 0.25
N THR A 33 -11.46 16.03 -0.06
CA THR A 33 -12.37 17.14 -0.42
C THR A 33 -12.52 18.18 0.70
N LYS A 34 -12.61 17.75 1.96
CA LYS A 34 -12.69 18.67 3.12
C LYS A 34 -11.41 19.49 3.32
N LYS A 35 -10.25 18.98 2.93
CA LYS A 35 -8.96 19.67 3.03
C LYS A 35 -8.81 20.76 1.95
N THR A 36 -9.44 20.57 0.79
CA THR A 36 -9.41 21.53 -0.33
C THR A 36 -10.30 22.76 -0.11
N SER A 37 -11.31 22.69 0.77
CA SER A 37 -12.22 23.82 1.06
C SER A 37 -11.67 24.85 2.05
N ILE A 38 -10.45 24.67 2.57
CA ILE A 38 -9.81 25.65 3.45
C ILE A 38 -8.93 26.55 2.58
N THR A 39 -9.47 27.70 2.18
CA THR A 39 -8.72 28.78 1.52
C THR A 39 -7.54 29.18 2.42
N PHE A 40 -6.32 29.04 1.91
CA PHE A 40 -5.09 29.49 2.57
C PHE A 40 -4.96 31.02 2.46
N PRO A 41 -4.93 31.79 3.57
CA PRO A 41 -4.22 33.06 3.58
C PRO A 41 -2.73 32.78 3.83
N ASN A 42 -1.93 33.28 2.91
CA ASN A 42 -0.47 33.35 2.84
C ASN A 42 0.26 33.39 4.21
N SER A 43 1.27 32.55 4.41
CA SER A 43 2.30 32.75 5.46
C SER A 43 3.63 32.07 5.07
N PRO A 44 4.79 32.70 5.35
CA PRO A 44 6.00 32.51 4.57
C PRO A 44 6.85 31.32 5.02
N ASN A 45 7.45 30.67 4.02
CA ASN A 45 8.72 29.93 4.03
C ASN A 45 9.29 29.50 5.38
N LYS A 46 9.10 28.23 5.73
CA LYS A 46 10.16 27.43 6.33
C LYS A 46 10.24 26.09 5.58
N LEU A 47 11.19 26.01 4.66
CA LEU A 47 11.71 24.76 4.11
C LEU A 47 12.23 23.95 5.30
N VAL A 48 11.38 23.08 5.85
CA VAL A 48 11.83 21.98 6.68
C VAL A 48 12.05 20.83 5.73
N GLU A 49 13.28 20.80 5.21
CA GLU A 49 13.88 19.62 4.62
C GLU A 49 13.93 18.56 5.72
N SER A 50 12.86 17.77 5.81
CA SER A 50 12.84 16.63 6.69
C SER A 50 13.57 15.50 5.97
N TYR A 51 14.89 15.47 6.15
CA TYR A 51 15.64 14.23 6.04
C TYR A 51 15.09 13.28 7.10
N SER A 52 13.99 12.60 6.80
CA SER A 52 13.66 11.35 7.46
C SER A 52 14.75 10.38 7.01
N SER A 53 15.87 10.37 7.73
CA SER A 53 16.86 9.33 7.66
C SER A 53 16.15 8.03 7.97
N THR A 54 15.67 7.32 6.94
CA THR A 54 15.36 5.90 7.01
C THR A 54 16.69 5.28 7.40
N THR A 55 16.87 5.01 8.69
CA THR A 55 17.96 4.18 9.20
C THR A 55 18.03 2.97 8.28
N GLY A 56 19.11 2.91 7.49
CA GLY A 56 19.15 2.20 6.21
C GLY A 56 18.94 0.70 6.39
N LYS A 57 17.69 0.25 6.31
CA LYS A 57 17.39 -1.16 6.12
C LYS A 57 17.75 -1.47 4.68
N ILE A 58 18.97 -1.95 4.48
CA ILE A 58 19.49 -2.31 3.16
C ILE A 58 18.73 -3.56 2.71
N PHE A 59 17.86 -3.39 1.71
CA PHE A 59 17.18 -4.50 1.03
C PHE A 59 17.92 -4.81 -0.27
N VAL A 60 18.73 -5.86 -0.24
CA VAL A 60 19.43 -6.37 -1.43
C VAL A 60 18.50 -7.32 -2.18
N GLY A 61 18.38 -7.16 -3.50
CA GLY A 61 17.52 -7.99 -4.33
C GLY A 61 16.13 -7.38 -4.55
N PHE A 62 15.39 -8.00 -5.46
CA PHE A 62 14.07 -7.58 -5.94
C PHE A 62 14.05 -6.31 -6.80
N GLU A 63 15.15 -5.93 -7.45
CA GLU A 63 15.23 -4.70 -8.24
C GLU A 63 14.19 -4.71 -9.37
N GLU A 64 14.09 -5.80 -10.13
CA GLU A 64 13.15 -5.93 -11.25
C GLU A 64 11.70 -5.94 -10.78
N GLU A 65 11.38 -6.69 -9.72
CA GLU A 65 10.03 -6.76 -9.16
C GLU A 65 9.61 -5.42 -8.56
N THR A 66 10.53 -4.71 -7.90
CA THR A 66 10.28 -3.38 -7.35
C THR A 66 9.96 -2.41 -8.48
N GLU A 67 10.80 -2.34 -9.51
CA GLU A 67 10.58 -1.48 -10.67
C GLU A 67 9.27 -1.79 -11.39
N TRP A 68 8.97 -3.07 -11.59
CA TRP A 68 7.74 -3.51 -12.25
C TRP A 68 6.49 -3.07 -11.47
N ILE A 69 6.48 -3.25 -10.14
CA ILE A 69 5.36 -2.84 -9.29
C ILE A 69 5.22 -1.31 -9.32
N ILE A 70 6.33 -0.57 -9.16
CA ILE A 70 6.31 0.90 -9.19
C ILE A 70 5.73 1.39 -10.51
N ARG A 71 6.23 0.88 -11.65
CA ARG A 71 5.71 1.24 -12.97
C ARG A 71 4.22 0.96 -13.07
N LYS A 72 3.74 -0.17 -12.54
CA LYS A 72 2.31 -0.50 -12.57
C LYS A 72 1.46 0.44 -11.70
N LEU A 73 2.02 0.91 -10.57
CA LEU A 73 1.37 1.86 -9.67
C LEU A 73 1.35 3.30 -10.20
N THR A 74 2.42 3.71 -10.90
CA THR A 74 2.59 5.09 -11.38
C THR A 74 2.19 5.29 -12.84
N SER A 75 2.07 4.21 -13.60
CA SER A 75 1.75 4.22 -15.03
C SER A 75 0.47 3.41 -15.28
N GLY A 76 -0.67 4.10 -15.19
CA GLY A 76 -1.98 3.51 -15.44
C GLY A 76 -3.09 4.56 -15.41
N PRO A 77 -4.32 4.18 -15.82
CA PRO A 77 -5.49 5.03 -15.65
C PRO A 77 -5.71 5.35 -14.17
N THR A 78 -6.30 6.51 -13.87
CA THR A 78 -6.57 7.02 -12.50
C THR A 78 -7.60 6.22 -11.70
N GLU A 79 -7.93 5.01 -12.17
CA GLU A 79 -8.83 4.07 -11.55
C GLU A 79 -8.17 3.25 -10.43
N ILE A 80 -8.96 2.42 -9.75
CA ILE A 80 -8.46 1.56 -8.67
C ILE A 80 -7.64 0.42 -9.27
N ASN A 81 -6.36 0.35 -8.90
CA ASN A 81 -5.48 -0.76 -9.27
C ASN A 81 -5.15 -1.62 -8.05
N VAL A 82 -5.18 -2.95 -8.21
CA VAL A 82 -4.85 -3.92 -7.16
C VAL A 82 -3.72 -4.83 -7.65
N ILE A 83 -2.67 -4.96 -6.84
CA ILE A 83 -1.50 -5.80 -7.15
C ILE A 83 -1.36 -6.87 -6.05
N PHE A 84 -1.33 -8.14 -6.45
CA PHE A 84 -1.14 -9.27 -5.55
C PHE A 84 0.32 -9.70 -5.53
N ILE A 85 0.93 -9.76 -4.35
CA ILE A 85 2.25 -10.36 -4.16
C ILE A 85 2.05 -11.75 -3.57
N VAL A 86 2.31 -12.77 -4.38
CA VAL A 86 2.12 -14.19 -4.02
C VAL A 86 3.46 -14.93 -3.97
N GLY A 87 3.51 -16.03 -3.22
CA GLY A 87 4.75 -16.79 -3.04
C GLY A 87 4.80 -17.54 -1.71
N MET A 88 5.81 -18.38 -1.54
CA MET A 88 6.00 -19.20 -0.34
C MET A 88 6.23 -18.38 0.92
N ILE A 89 6.03 -18.99 2.09
CA ILE A 89 6.41 -18.39 3.37
C ILE A 89 7.92 -18.09 3.38
N GLY A 90 8.33 -16.98 4.01
CA GLY A 90 9.75 -16.62 4.13
C GLY A 90 10.42 -16.07 2.87
N ILE A 91 9.77 -16.09 1.71
CA ILE A 91 10.35 -15.59 0.44
C ILE A 91 10.54 -14.05 0.39
N GLY A 92 10.03 -13.32 1.37
CA GLY A 92 10.18 -11.86 1.42
C GLY A 92 9.06 -11.05 0.77
N LYS A 93 7.84 -11.59 0.59
CA LYS A 93 6.69 -10.83 0.04
C LYS A 93 6.43 -9.50 0.75
N THR A 94 6.38 -9.54 2.09
CA THR A 94 6.19 -8.34 2.92
C THR A 94 7.38 -7.40 2.79
N THR A 95 8.59 -7.93 2.62
CA THR A 95 9.82 -7.16 2.36
C THR A 95 9.72 -6.42 1.03
N LEU A 96 9.30 -7.08 -0.04
CA LEU A 96 9.08 -6.47 -1.36
C LEU A 96 8.01 -5.37 -1.29
N ALA A 97 6.86 -5.66 -0.68
CA ALA A 97 5.80 -4.67 -0.48
C ALA A 97 6.30 -3.45 0.30
N TYR A 98 7.11 -3.66 1.33
CA TYR A 98 7.70 -2.59 2.14
C TYR A 98 8.74 -1.78 1.37
N LYS A 99 9.57 -2.43 0.53
CA LYS A 99 10.54 -1.76 -0.35
C LYS A 99 9.82 -0.82 -1.32
N VAL A 100 8.79 -1.30 -2.01
CA VAL A 100 7.94 -0.49 -2.91
C VAL A 100 7.23 0.64 -2.16
N TYR A 101 6.63 0.35 -1.00
CA TYR A 101 5.87 1.34 -0.22
C TYR A 101 6.72 2.57 0.16
N ASN A 102 8.01 2.37 0.44
CA ASN A 102 8.94 3.42 0.85
C ASN A 102 9.78 3.99 -0.32
N ASP A 103 9.59 3.51 -1.55
CA ASP A 103 10.30 4.05 -2.70
C ASP A 103 9.90 5.50 -2.95
N MET A 104 10.88 6.36 -3.26
CA MET A 104 10.65 7.79 -3.46
C MET A 104 9.69 8.08 -4.62
N SER A 105 9.67 7.23 -5.64
CA SER A 105 8.75 7.34 -6.78
C SER A 105 7.31 7.12 -6.33
N VAL A 106 7.08 6.20 -5.38
CA VAL A 106 5.76 5.92 -4.80
C VAL A 106 5.38 7.00 -3.79
N VAL A 107 6.34 7.43 -2.95
CA VAL A 107 6.15 8.51 -1.97
C VAL A 107 5.70 9.80 -2.64
N GLY A 108 6.33 10.18 -3.75
CA GLY A 108 6.02 11.41 -4.48
C GLY A 108 4.76 11.34 -5.35
N HIS A 109 4.28 10.13 -5.67
CA HIS A 109 3.12 9.94 -6.57
C HIS A 109 1.78 9.90 -5.83
N PHE A 110 1.73 9.39 -4.59
CA PHE A 110 0.49 9.24 -3.83
C PHE A 110 0.40 10.26 -2.69
N ASP A 111 -0.64 11.09 -2.70
CA ASP A 111 -0.93 12.07 -1.63
C ASP A 111 -1.09 11.41 -0.24
N ILE A 112 -1.65 10.19 -0.23
CA ILE A 112 -1.93 9.42 0.98
C ILE A 112 -1.50 7.97 0.74
N ARG A 113 -0.79 7.42 1.72
CA ARG A 113 -0.37 6.02 1.76
C ARG A 113 -0.71 5.43 3.13
N ALA A 114 -1.09 4.16 3.17
CA ALA A 114 -1.40 3.45 4.40
C ALA A 114 -0.81 2.04 4.37
N TRP A 115 -0.37 1.55 5.54
CA TRP A 115 0.11 0.19 5.75
C TRP A 115 -0.67 -0.42 6.91
N CYS A 116 -1.27 -1.59 6.69
CA CYS A 116 -1.97 -2.32 7.74
C CYS A 116 -1.50 -3.77 7.79
N THR A 117 -1.54 -4.36 8.98
CA THR A 117 -1.31 -5.78 9.20
C THR A 117 -2.62 -6.35 9.75
N VAL A 118 -3.18 -7.32 9.03
CA VAL A 118 -4.40 -8.00 9.48
C VAL A 118 -3.97 -9.27 10.18
N ASN A 119 -4.15 -9.30 11.51
CA ASN A 119 -4.04 -10.53 12.27
C ASN A 119 -5.36 -11.29 12.15
N GLN A 120 -5.29 -12.59 11.90
CA GLN A 120 -6.48 -13.44 11.93
C GLN A 120 -6.73 -13.82 13.39
N ASP A 121 -7.51 -13.01 14.10
CA ASP A 121 -8.00 -13.39 15.42
C ASP A 121 -9.06 -14.49 15.23
N HIS A 122 -8.67 -15.74 15.49
CA HIS A 122 -9.60 -16.88 15.59
C HIS A 122 -10.44 -16.71 16.86
N ASN A 123 -11.41 -15.82 16.83
CA ASN A 123 -12.49 -15.82 17.80
C ASN A 123 -13.45 -16.96 17.46
N GLU A 124 -13.03 -18.18 17.79
CA GLU A 124 -13.92 -19.34 17.92
C GLU A 124 -14.84 -19.08 19.11
N LYS A 125 -15.93 -18.36 18.87
CA LYS A 125 -17.07 -18.39 19.79
C LYS A 125 -17.78 -19.74 19.60
N LYS A 126 -17.32 -20.68 20.42
CA LYS A 126 -18.01 -21.80 21.08
C LYS A 126 -18.90 -22.72 20.25
#